data_AF-W1X9W0-F1
#
_entry.id   AF-W1X9W0-F1
#
_cell.length_a   1.000
_cell.length_b   1.000
_cell.length_c   1.000
_cell.angle_alpha   90.00
_cell.angle_beta   90.00
_cell.angle_gamma   90.00
#
_symmetry.space_group_name_H-M   'P 1'
#
loop_
_entity.id
_entity.type
_entity.pdbx_description
1 polymer ?
#
loop_
_entity_poly.entity_id
_entity_poly.type
_entity_poly.pdbx_seq_one_letter_code
_entity_poly.pdbx_strand_id
1 'polypeptide(L)'
;TRGFPDFKLHLAQSLANGTPYVNRNVNEDDSVESYTGKIFESAMATLDHVRHSLDKSAINRAVDLLTQAKKIAFFGLGPSAAVAHDAMNKFFRFNVPVVYSDDIVLQRMSCMNCSDGDVVVLISHTGRTKNLVELAQLAREND
;
A
#
# COMPACT_ATOMS: atom_id res chain seq x y z
N THR A 1 35.14 -7.51 -21.94
CA THR A 1 35.09 -7.10 -20.52
C THR A 1 33.98 -6.06 -20.35
N ARG A 2 32.74 -6.51 -20.12
CA ARG A 2 31.68 -5.62 -19.63
C ARG A 2 31.81 -5.58 -18.11
N GLY A 3 32.30 -4.45 -17.61
CA GLY A 3 32.62 -4.27 -16.19
C GLY A 3 32.39 -2.82 -15.79
N PHE A 4 32.95 -2.42 -14.65
CA PHE A 4 32.75 -1.09 -14.08
C PHE A 4 32.97 0.11 -15.05
N PRO A 5 33.92 0.09 -16.01
CA PRO A 5 34.07 1.19 -16.98
C PRO A 5 32.88 1.34 -17.94
N ASP A 6 32.29 0.22 -18.36
CA ASP A 6 31.12 0.17 -19.25
C ASP A 6 29.87 0.72 -18.52
N PHE A 7 29.74 0.36 -17.24
CA PHE A 7 28.73 0.93 -16.34
C PHE A 7 28.87 2.46 -16.20
N LYS A 8 30.09 2.99 -16.03
CA LYS A 8 30.31 4.45 -15.95
C LYS A 8 29.88 5.17 -17.23
N LEU A 9 30.13 4.57 -18.40
CA LEU A 9 29.74 5.12 -19.69
C LEU A 9 28.22 5.16 -19.86
N HIS A 10 27.53 4.07 -19.52
CA HIS A 10 26.07 4.02 -19.53
C HIS A 10 25.43 4.95 -18.49
N LEU A 11 26.03 5.08 -17.31
CA LEU A 11 25.57 6.02 -16.28
C LEU A 11 25.74 7.48 -16.73
N ALA A 12 26.89 7.82 -17.31
CA ALA A 12 27.14 9.16 -17.85
C ALA A 12 26.18 9.52 -18.99
N GLN A 13 25.87 8.57 -19.89
CA GLN A 13 24.87 8.75 -20.95
C GLN A 13 23.45 8.94 -20.38
N SER A 14 23.09 8.17 -19.35
CA SER A 14 21.80 8.31 -18.66
C SER A 14 21.64 9.67 -17.96
N LEU A 15 22.70 10.18 -17.35
CA LEU A 15 22.73 11.52 -16.74
C LEU A 15 22.68 12.64 -17.79
N ALA A 16 23.38 12.49 -18.91
CA ALA A 16 23.44 13.49 -19.98
C ALA A 16 22.13 13.65 -20.76
N ASN A 17 21.36 12.57 -20.90
CA ASN A 17 20.03 12.61 -21.51
C ASN A 17 18.96 13.24 -20.61
N GLY A 18 19.35 13.73 -19.42
CA GLY A 18 18.45 14.09 -18.35
C GLY A 18 17.88 12.83 -17.74
N THR A 19 18.22 12.53 -16.49
CA THR A 19 17.42 11.56 -15.75
C THR A 19 16.00 12.12 -15.70
N PRO A 20 14.96 11.39 -16.16
CA PRO A 20 13.56 11.82 -15.97
C PRO A 20 13.18 11.93 -14.48
N TYR A 21 14.10 11.53 -13.60
CA TYR A 21 14.09 11.73 -12.17
C TYR A 21 14.96 12.95 -11.85
N VAL A 22 14.40 14.14 -12.05
CA VAL A 22 14.80 15.35 -11.32
C VAL A 22 14.91 14.96 -9.85
N ASN A 23 15.96 15.42 -9.14
CA ASN A 23 16.17 15.07 -7.73
C ASN A 23 14.89 15.34 -6.91
N ARG A 24 14.18 14.27 -6.53
CA ARG A 24 12.90 14.33 -5.82
C ARG A 24 13.04 14.47 -4.32
N ASN A 25 14.27 14.44 -3.82
CA ASN A 25 14.52 14.62 -2.42
C ASN A 25 14.31 16.09 -2.07
N VAL A 26 13.41 16.30 -1.13
CA VAL A 26 13.25 17.59 -0.46
C VAL A 26 14.48 17.80 0.42
N ASN A 27 15.19 18.89 0.18
CA ASN A 27 16.36 19.31 0.95
C ASN A 27 15.98 20.49 1.85
N GLU A 28 16.76 20.71 2.91
CA GLU A 28 16.52 21.80 3.87
C GLU A 28 16.54 23.19 3.20
N ASP A 29 17.38 23.37 2.17
CA ASP A 29 17.55 24.64 1.46
C ASP A 29 16.60 24.81 0.25
N ASP A 30 15.62 23.93 0.06
CA ASP A 30 14.67 24.06 -1.05
C ASP A 30 13.74 25.27 -0.87
N SER A 31 13.57 26.04 -1.95
CA SER A 31 12.50 27.03 -2.01
C SER A 31 11.11 26.38 -1.98
N VAL A 32 10.09 27.14 -1.61
CA VAL A 32 8.68 26.70 -1.63
C VAL A 32 8.30 26.13 -2.98
N GLU A 33 8.70 26.81 -4.06
CA GLU A 33 8.45 26.35 -5.44
C GLU A 33 9.17 25.03 -5.73
N SER A 34 10.44 24.89 -5.32
CA SER A 34 11.25 23.68 -5.53
C SER A 34 10.66 22.46 -4.82
N TYR A 35 10.45 22.53 -3.50
CA TYR A 35 9.94 21.34 -2.78
C TYR A 35 8.51 21.01 -3.17
N THR A 36 7.69 22.00 -3.52
CA THR A 36 6.32 21.76 -4.01
C THR A 36 6.37 20.92 -5.29
N GLY A 37 7.18 21.32 -6.27
CA GLY A 37 7.39 20.54 -7.49
C GLY A 37 7.86 19.11 -7.20
N LYS A 38 8.89 18.97 -6.36
CA LYS A 38 9.46 17.67 -5.99
C LYS A 38 8.44 16.72 -5.34
N ILE A 39 7.60 17.23 -4.43
CA ILE A 39 6.58 16.41 -3.74
C ILE A 39 5.57 15.87 -4.75
N PHE A 40 5.04 16.73 -5.63
CA PHE A 40 4.06 16.32 -6.64
C PHE A 40 4.66 15.37 -7.68
N GLU A 41 5.86 15.65 -8.18
CA GLU A 41 6.57 14.77 -9.11
C GLU A 41 6.85 13.39 -8.49
N SER A 42 7.22 13.36 -7.21
CA SER A 42 7.43 12.11 -6.46
C SER A 42 6.15 11.30 -6.32
N ALA A 43 5.03 11.95 -5.99
CA ALA A 43 3.72 11.30 -5.93
C ALA A 43 3.30 10.74 -7.30
N MET A 44 3.40 11.55 -8.37
CA MET A 44 3.02 11.15 -9.73
C MET A 44 3.80 9.93 -10.21
N ALA A 45 5.10 9.92 -9.99
CA ALA A 45 5.92 8.81 -10.45
C ALA A 45 5.79 7.57 -9.55
N THR A 46 5.47 7.74 -8.26
CA THR A 46 5.08 6.60 -7.42
C THR A 46 3.80 5.97 -7.95
N LEU A 47 2.80 6.77 -8.33
CA LEU A 47 1.57 6.29 -8.95
C LEU A 47 1.84 5.59 -10.30
N ASP A 48 2.71 6.15 -11.13
CA ASP A 48 3.07 5.54 -12.41
C ASP A 48 3.83 4.21 -12.21
N HIS A 49 4.73 4.15 -11.24
CA HIS A 49 5.40 2.89 -10.89
C HIS A 49 4.39 1.82 -10.44
N VAL A 50 3.48 2.18 -9.52
CA VAL A 50 2.42 1.26 -9.05
C VAL A 50 1.57 0.79 -10.22
N ARG A 51 1.15 1.68 -11.12
CA ARG A 51 0.36 1.34 -12.31
C ARG A 51 1.01 0.22 -13.15
N HIS A 52 2.34 0.24 -13.29
CA HIS A 52 3.07 -0.76 -14.05
C HIS A 52 3.39 -2.04 -13.24
N SER A 53 3.48 -1.96 -11.92
CA SER A 53 3.80 -3.11 -11.06
C SER A 53 2.59 -3.90 -10.57
N LEU A 54 1.37 -3.41 -10.79
CA LEU A 54 0.15 -4.07 -10.32
C LEU A 54 -0.10 -5.42 -11.02
N ASP A 55 -0.22 -6.47 -10.21
CA ASP A 55 -0.68 -7.78 -10.67
C ASP A 55 -2.20 -7.77 -10.84
N LYS A 56 -2.64 -7.68 -12.10
CA LYS A 56 -4.07 -7.67 -12.47
C LYS A 56 -4.80 -8.94 -12.02
N SER A 57 -4.13 -10.08 -11.96
CA SER A 57 -4.73 -11.34 -11.51
C SER A 57 -4.97 -11.33 -10.00
N ALA A 58 -4.04 -10.77 -9.21
CA ALA A 58 -4.23 -10.58 -7.78
C ALA A 58 -5.37 -9.60 -7.47
N ILE A 59 -5.47 -8.50 -8.24
CA ILE A 59 -6.60 -7.57 -8.12
C ILE A 59 -7.92 -8.28 -8.39
N ASN A 60 -8.02 -9.05 -9.47
CA ASN A 60 -9.26 -9.74 -9.82
C ASN A 60 -9.70 -10.71 -8.72
N ARG A 61 -8.76 -11.51 -8.19
CA ARG A 61 -9.03 -12.40 -7.04
C ARG A 61 -9.50 -11.63 -5.81
N ALA A 62 -8.90 -10.49 -5.51
CA ALA A 62 -9.33 -9.66 -4.38
C ALA A 62 -10.76 -9.13 -4.58
N VAL A 63 -11.11 -8.70 -5.81
CA VAL A 63 -12.48 -8.28 -6.15
C VAL A 63 -13.46 -9.44 -6.00
N ASP A 64 -13.12 -10.64 -6.47
CA ASP A 64 -13.99 -11.82 -6.36
C ASP A 64 -14.29 -12.18 -4.89
N LEU A 65 -13.27 -12.10 -4.02
CA LEU A 65 -13.44 -12.34 -2.58
C LEU A 65 -14.30 -11.24 -1.92
N LEU A 66 -14.02 -9.96 -2.22
CA LEU A 66 -14.71 -8.84 -1.61
C LEU A 66 -16.18 -8.72 -2.04
N THR A 67 -16.51 -9.11 -3.27
CA THR A 67 -17.90 -9.06 -3.78
C THR A 67 -18.79 -10.15 -3.18
N GLN A 68 -18.20 -11.26 -2.73
CA GLN A 68 -18.90 -12.37 -2.08
C GLN A 68 -18.87 -12.29 -0.55
N ALA A 69 -18.18 -11.29 0.01
CA ALA A 69 -17.98 -11.15 1.43
C ALA A 69 -19.31 -10.89 2.18
N LYS A 70 -19.52 -11.59 3.29
CA LYS A 70 -20.61 -11.31 4.23
C LYS A 70 -20.30 -10.13 5.14
N LYS A 71 -19.01 -9.88 5.36
CA LYS A 71 -18.47 -8.77 6.14
C LYS A 71 -17.04 -8.48 5.67
N ILE A 72 -16.66 -7.21 5.64
CA ILE A 72 -15.29 -6.80 5.31
C ILE A 72 -14.70 -6.02 6.49
N ALA A 73 -13.52 -6.44 6.95
CA ALA A 73 -12.78 -5.74 7.99
C ALA A 73 -11.52 -5.10 7.41
N PHE A 74 -11.36 -3.79 7.54
CA PHE A 74 -10.14 -3.07 7.13
C PHE A 74 -9.31 -2.71 8.36
N PHE A 75 -8.09 -3.23 8.44
CA PHE A 75 -7.19 -2.95 9.56
C PHE A 75 -5.79 -2.52 9.08
N GLY A 76 -5.17 -1.65 9.87
CA GLY A 76 -3.84 -1.14 9.67
C GLY A 76 -3.36 -0.48 10.96
N LEU A 77 -2.06 -0.16 11.03
CA LEU A 77 -1.47 0.53 12.17
C LEU A 77 -0.74 1.80 11.71
N GLY A 78 -0.77 2.84 12.54
CA GLY A 78 -0.13 4.13 12.24
C GLY A 78 -0.64 4.75 10.93
N PRO A 79 0.22 5.20 10.01
CA PRO A 79 -0.22 5.76 8.73
C PRO A 79 -1.07 4.81 7.89
N SER A 80 -0.87 3.49 8.01
CA SER A 80 -1.70 2.51 7.30
C SER A 80 -3.12 2.42 7.85
N ALA A 81 -3.34 2.82 9.11
CA ALA A 81 -4.69 2.90 9.69
C ALA A 81 -5.54 3.98 9.00
N ALA A 82 -4.93 5.12 8.62
CA ALA A 82 -5.62 6.16 7.85
C ALA A 82 -6.10 5.64 6.49
N VAL A 83 -5.29 4.81 5.82
CA VAL A 83 -5.68 4.15 4.55
C VAL A 83 -6.80 3.13 4.78
N ALA A 84 -6.73 2.36 5.86
CA ALA A 84 -7.79 1.40 6.21
C ALA A 84 -9.12 2.10 6.53
N HIS A 85 -9.07 3.23 7.22
CA HIS A 85 -10.24 4.05 7.51
C HIS A 85 -10.85 4.66 6.24
N ASP A 86 -10.02 5.19 5.33
CA ASP A 86 -10.48 5.67 4.02
C ASP A 86 -11.11 4.55 3.18
N ALA A 87 -10.52 3.35 3.18
CA ALA A 87 -11.10 2.17 2.54
C ALA A 87 -12.46 1.82 3.15
N MET A 88 -12.59 1.80 4.48
CA MET A 88 -13.87 1.57 5.15
C MET A 88 -14.93 2.58 4.72
N ASN A 89 -14.62 3.87 4.68
CA ASN A 89 -15.55 4.92 4.21
C ASN A 89 -15.97 4.75 2.74
N LYS A 90 -15.07 4.26 1.89
CA LYS A 90 -15.38 3.97 0.48
C LYS A 90 -16.28 2.75 0.35
N PHE A 91 -15.98 1.68 1.09
CA PHE A 91 -16.70 0.42 1.02
C PHE A 91 -18.04 0.45 1.77
N PHE A 92 -18.24 1.36 2.72
CA PHE A 92 -19.52 1.59 3.39
C PHE A 92 -20.65 1.95 2.42
N ARG A 93 -20.31 2.41 1.21
CA ARG A 93 -21.28 2.69 0.13
C ARG A 93 -21.80 1.43 -0.54
N PHE A 94 -21.17 0.27 -0.31
CA PHE A 94 -21.64 -1.02 -0.79
C PHE A 94 -22.57 -1.67 0.24
N ASN A 95 -23.48 -2.53 -0.22
CA ASN A 95 -24.44 -3.23 0.63
C ASN A 95 -23.80 -4.43 1.38
N VAL A 96 -22.59 -4.24 1.91
CA VAL A 96 -21.83 -5.24 2.68
C VAL A 96 -21.40 -4.60 4.00
N PRO A 97 -21.65 -5.24 5.15
CA PRO A 97 -21.15 -4.77 6.44
C PRO A 97 -19.64 -4.55 6.43
N VAL A 98 -19.20 -3.34 6.77
CA VAL A 98 -17.78 -2.97 6.80
C VAL A 98 -17.39 -2.47 8.18
N VAL A 99 -16.27 -2.98 8.69
CA VAL A 99 -15.73 -2.61 10.00
C VAL A 99 -14.30 -2.10 9.88
N TYR A 100 -13.95 -1.18 10.77
CA TYR A 100 -12.62 -0.62 10.95
C TYR A 100 -12.38 -0.39 12.44
N SER A 101 -11.13 -0.52 12.85
CA SER A 101 -10.66 -0.10 14.17
C SER A 101 -9.19 0.27 14.09
N ASP A 102 -8.77 1.28 14.84
CA ASP A 102 -7.36 1.63 15.10
C ASP A 102 -6.81 0.98 16.38
N ASP A 103 -7.65 0.36 17.20
CA ASP A 103 -7.27 -0.35 18.42
C ASP A 103 -6.91 -1.81 18.10
N ILE A 104 -5.67 -2.18 18.39
CA ILE A 104 -5.15 -3.53 18.08
C ILE A 104 -5.88 -4.66 18.82
N VAL A 105 -6.41 -4.39 20.02
CA VAL A 105 -7.18 -5.36 20.79
C VAL A 105 -8.53 -5.60 20.12
N LEU A 106 -9.20 -4.54 19.66
CA LEU A 106 -10.45 -4.66 18.88
C LEU A 106 -10.21 -5.37 17.55
N GLN A 107 -9.13 -5.03 16.83
CA GLN A 107 -8.76 -5.72 15.59
C GLN A 107 -8.56 -7.23 15.84
N ARG A 108 -7.86 -7.59 16.93
CA ARG A 108 -7.62 -8.99 17.31
C ARG A 108 -8.91 -9.74 17.63
N MET A 109 -9.78 -9.16 18.45
CA MET A 109 -11.08 -9.75 18.76
C MET A 109 -11.94 -9.90 17.50
N SER A 110 -11.91 -8.93 16.59
CA SER A 110 -12.60 -9.03 15.30
C SER A 110 -12.07 -10.18 14.45
N CYS A 111 -10.74 -10.35 14.35
CA CYS A 111 -10.15 -11.47 13.60
C CYS A 111 -10.50 -12.82 14.23
N MET A 112 -10.47 -12.93 15.55
CA MET A 112 -10.85 -14.16 16.29
C MET A 112 -12.32 -14.54 16.10
N ASN A 113 -13.20 -13.56 15.86
CA ASN A 113 -14.62 -13.77 15.65
C ASN A 113 -15.01 -13.75 14.15
N CYS A 114 -14.05 -13.90 13.24
CA CYS A 114 -14.35 -14.07 11.83
C CYS A 114 -15.08 -15.40 11.61
N SER A 115 -16.04 -15.39 10.69
CA SER A 115 -16.80 -16.57 10.25
C SER A 115 -16.57 -16.83 8.78
N ASP A 116 -16.99 -18.00 8.30
CA ASP A 116 -16.92 -18.33 6.88
C ASP A 116 -17.65 -17.30 6.00
N GLY A 117 -16.92 -16.81 4.99
CA GLY A 117 -17.34 -15.72 4.10
C GLY A 117 -17.01 -14.30 4.59
N ASP A 118 -16.35 -14.13 5.74
CA ASP A 118 -15.78 -12.84 6.14
C ASP A 118 -14.44 -12.59 5.44
N VAL A 119 -14.16 -11.34 5.07
CA VAL A 119 -12.88 -10.94 4.46
C VAL A 119 -12.18 -9.91 5.33
N VAL A 120 -10.91 -10.18 5.67
CA VAL A 120 -10.05 -9.23 6.41
C VAL A 120 -9.00 -8.67 5.46
N VAL A 121 -8.95 -7.34 5.35
CA VAL A 121 -7.98 -6.59 4.55
C VAL A 121 -7.00 -5.90 5.49
N LEU A 122 -5.76 -6.39 5.51
CA LEU A 122 -4.69 -5.88 6.36
C LEU A 122 -3.74 -5.00 5.53
N ILE A 123 -3.59 -3.74 5.93
CA ILE A 123 -2.76 -2.75 5.24
C ILE A 123 -1.45 -2.57 5.99
N SER A 124 -0.33 -2.95 5.35
CA SER A 124 1.02 -2.80 5.88
C SER A 124 1.98 -2.40 4.77
N HIS A 125 2.72 -1.30 4.95
CA HIS A 125 3.71 -0.84 3.97
C HIS A 125 4.85 -1.84 3.76
N THR A 126 5.35 -2.49 4.82
CA THR A 126 6.48 -3.44 4.73
C THR A 126 6.04 -4.90 4.63
N GLY A 127 4.78 -5.20 4.93
CA GLY A 127 4.28 -6.57 5.11
C GLY A 127 4.89 -7.30 6.32
N ARG A 128 5.66 -6.61 7.17
CA ARG A 128 6.42 -7.18 8.30
C ARG A 128 5.98 -6.65 9.66
N THR A 129 4.91 -5.87 9.71
CA THR A 129 4.35 -5.37 10.96
C THR A 129 3.85 -6.55 11.79
N LYS A 130 4.61 -6.94 12.83
CA LYS A 130 4.38 -8.16 13.62
C LYS A 130 2.93 -8.37 14.02
N ASN A 131 2.31 -7.34 14.61
CA ASN A 131 0.91 -7.41 15.03
C ASN A 131 -0.04 -7.72 13.86
N LEU A 132 0.15 -7.13 12.68
CA LEU A 132 -0.70 -7.41 11.51
C LEU A 132 -0.46 -8.82 10.96
N VAL A 133 0.76 -9.33 11.00
CA VAL A 133 1.05 -10.73 10.62
C VAL A 133 0.35 -11.70 11.57
N GLU A 134 0.37 -11.43 12.87
CA GLU A 134 -0.37 -12.21 13.87
C GLU A 134 -1.88 -12.15 13.63
N LEU A 135 -2.43 -10.98 13.31
CA LEU A 135 -3.85 -10.85 12.94
C LEU A 135 -4.21 -11.66 11.69
N ALA A 136 -3.34 -11.67 10.69
CA ALA A 136 -3.53 -12.45 9.46
C ALA A 136 -3.59 -13.95 9.78
N GLN A 137 -2.71 -14.40 10.65
CA GLN A 137 -2.67 -15.79 11.08
C GLN A 137 -3.93 -16.16 11.88
N LEU A 138 -4.34 -15.33 12.85
CA LEU A 138 -5.55 -15.55 13.63
C LEU A 138 -6.81 -15.61 12.76
N ALA A 139 -6.93 -14.71 11.78
CA ALA A 139 -8.08 -14.72 10.87
C ALA A 139 -8.13 -16.00 10.00
N ARG A 140 -6.97 -16.54 9.62
CA ARG A 140 -6.87 -17.79 8.85
C ARG A 140 -7.13 -19.05 9.67
N GLU A 141 -6.91 -19.01 10.97
CA GLU A 141 -7.15 -20.16 11.86
C GLU A 141 -8.64 -20.44 12.08
N ASN A 142 -9.53 -19.52 11.70
CA ASN A 142 -10.98 -19.62 11.87
C ASN A 142 -11.72 -20.34 10.72
N ASP A 143 -11.00 -21.17 9.96
CA ASP A 143 -11.58 -22.06 8.93
C ASP A 143 -12.57 -23.09 9.52
#